data_AF-A0A6J3KB83-F1
#
_entry.id   AF-A0A6J3KB83-F1
#
_cell.length_a   1.000
_cell.length_b   1.000
_cell.length_c   1.000
_cell.angle_alpha   90.00
_cell.angle_beta   90.00
_cell.angle_gamma   90.00
#
_symmetry.space_group_name_H-M   'P 1'
#
loop_
_entity.id
_entity.type
_entity.pdbx_description
1 polymer ?
#
loop_
_entity_poly.entity_id
_entity_poly.type
_entity_poly.pdbx_seq_one_letter_code
_entity_poly.pdbx_strand_id
1 'polypeptide(L)'
;MEPSEEQKSTSEEQNSTKLLNINPRLYAEPESHLQNLGFTVNNGKARFKLDEDAPLYCKTAVKDVCAVDEDDTSLSFVVLGKDSLDTIQQSSLASYVDIQQKCMSIDYNSMIASWDSAEVHQKLNEVLQENTKLKETLKQNNIAMKQQFNTLVTWQEDIMRIHQNHKKKFAETRELINYLKKENTDLKMRLSSELTSHSEMGYEFLDASDKQDTAREERVSIPENQLSEQVCCELDSILNENTDKVKILKEGETSESIEKTVESEKENADNKRFFEEEKIALQKERENLEEEKKMLDSQKKTLELEYKNLNSAKELLQQEKISLQEEQTSLDQQSQLYEIYYKKSLESEKEKFQTKYNQLIAEIGVMHESVQKKKACIKELQKELAQYVEDNSLLRTQLRLHEEDFGQERKLREILLQEKNALNADLQKQIEFNEKLQQQIKSLSTCGRPTDIIEQLQPPLLSLSCPNCNCTFPNVHLLETHVNDCLSLD
;
A
#
# COMPACT_ATOMS: atom_id res chain seq x y z
N MET A 1 -47.32 -25.31 59.60
CA MET A 1 -46.26 -24.67 60.40
C MET A 1 -45.47 -23.80 59.45
N GLU A 2 -45.67 -22.49 59.56
CA GLU A 2 -44.79 -21.42 59.04
C GLU A 2 -43.80 -21.01 60.16
N PRO A 3 -42.85 -20.06 59.95
CA PRO A 3 -42.44 -19.35 58.72
C PRO A 3 -41.10 -19.95 58.20
N SER A 4 -40.10 -19.33 57.55
CA SER A 4 -39.65 -17.94 57.22
C SER A 4 -38.75 -18.03 55.98
N GLU A 5 -38.49 -17.00 55.15
CA GLU A 5 -39.09 -15.68 54.92
C GLU A 5 -38.66 -15.15 53.52
N GLU A 6 -39.42 -14.16 53.02
CA GLU A 6 -39.09 -12.99 52.18
C GLU A 6 -37.75 -12.86 51.38
N GLN A 7 -37.64 -12.09 50.28
CA GLN A 7 -38.38 -10.88 49.88
C GLN A 7 -38.58 -10.76 48.34
N LYS A 8 -39.78 -10.33 47.94
CA LYS A 8 -40.14 -9.18 47.06
C LYS A 8 -39.19 -8.77 45.91
N SER A 9 -39.60 -8.78 44.63
CA SER A 9 -40.58 -7.90 43.90
C SER A 9 -39.91 -6.67 43.24
N THR A 10 -40.42 -5.98 42.20
CA THR A 10 -41.78 -5.92 41.59
C THR A 10 -41.68 -5.41 40.12
N SER A 11 -42.71 -5.66 39.29
CA SER A 11 -43.31 -4.82 38.18
C SER A 11 -42.47 -3.82 37.34
N GLU A 12 -42.81 -3.43 36.11
CA GLU A 12 -44.07 -3.42 35.32
C GLU A 12 -43.88 -4.13 33.94
N GLU A 13 -44.74 -4.11 32.90
CA GLU A 13 -45.90 -3.27 32.56
C GLU A 13 -47.05 -4.09 31.89
N GLN A 14 -47.77 -3.57 30.89
CA GLN A 14 -49.11 -4.01 30.52
C GLN A 14 -49.32 -4.32 29.01
N ASN A 15 -50.50 -4.88 28.70
CA ASN A 15 -50.99 -5.13 27.34
C ASN A 15 -51.82 -3.95 26.82
N SER A 16 -51.78 -3.67 25.51
CA SER A 16 -53.00 -3.28 24.77
C SER A 16 -52.86 -3.32 23.26
N THR A 17 -53.56 -4.27 22.63
CA THR A 17 -53.86 -4.24 21.19
C THR A 17 -54.95 -3.20 20.94
N LYS A 18 -54.70 -2.16 20.12
CA LYS A 18 -55.73 -1.15 19.81
C LYS A 18 -55.67 -0.68 18.35
N LEU A 19 -56.70 -1.04 17.58
CA LEU A 19 -56.93 -0.56 16.22
C LEU A 19 -57.60 0.82 16.24
N LEU A 20 -57.15 1.72 15.35
CA LEU A 20 -57.86 2.82 14.65
C LEU A 20 -56.76 3.75 14.06
N ASN A 21 -56.42 3.66 12.76
CA ASN A 21 -57.14 4.11 11.57
C ASN A 21 -56.95 5.61 11.22
N ILE A 22 -55.96 5.93 10.35
CA ILE A 22 -55.88 7.20 9.61
C ILE A 22 -55.35 6.95 8.17
N ASN A 23 -56.15 7.37 7.17
CA ASN A 23 -55.86 7.62 5.74
C ASN A 23 -54.90 6.71 4.92
N PRO A 24 -55.44 5.83 4.05
CA PRO A 24 -54.70 5.20 2.96
C PRO A 24 -54.67 6.11 1.70
N ARG A 25 -53.98 7.27 1.76
CA ARG A 25 -53.90 8.16 0.58
C ARG A 25 -52.65 9.06 0.52
N LEU A 26 -51.46 8.46 0.52
CA LEU A 26 -50.20 9.12 0.14
C LEU A 26 -49.15 8.09 -0.34
N TYR A 27 -49.52 7.29 -1.35
CA TYR A 27 -48.53 6.56 -2.14
C TYR A 27 -47.81 7.55 -3.06
N ALA A 28 -46.56 7.89 -2.71
CA ALA A 28 -45.59 8.32 -3.71
C ALA A 28 -44.99 7.06 -4.35
N GLU A 29 -44.94 7.00 -5.68
CA GLU A 29 -44.44 5.82 -6.40
C GLU A 29 -42.91 5.67 -6.21
N PRO A 30 -42.40 4.49 -5.83
CA PRO A 30 -40.95 4.28 -5.65
C PRO A 30 -40.13 4.34 -6.96
N GLU A 31 -40.79 4.35 -8.12
CA GLU A 31 -40.19 3.99 -9.41
C GLU A 31 -39.38 5.15 -10.04
N SER A 32 -39.73 6.40 -9.72
CA SER A 32 -39.10 7.62 -10.27
C SER A 32 -37.60 7.72 -9.96
N HIS A 33 -37.18 7.30 -8.76
CA HIS A 33 -35.76 7.34 -8.35
C HIS A 33 -34.89 6.26 -9.02
N LEU A 34 -35.48 5.20 -9.56
CA LEU A 34 -34.74 4.12 -10.25
C LEU A 34 -34.63 4.35 -11.76
N GLN A 35 -35.66 4.94 -12.38
CA GLN A 35 -35.62 5.30 -13.81
C GLN A 35 -34.56 6.36 -14.11
N ASN A 36 -34.39 7.37 -13.23
CA ASN A 36 -33.33 8.38 -13.35
C ASN A 36 -31.90 7.82 -13.22
N LEU A 37 -31.75 6.53 -12.88
CA LEU A 37 -30.46 5.81 -12.79
C LEU A 37 -30.33 4.71 -13.86
N GLY A 38 -31.20 4.69 -14.88
CA GLY A 38 -31.11 3.76 -16.02
C GLY A 38 -31.62 2.34 -15.75
N PHE A 39 -32.32 2.11 -14.65
CA PHE A 39 -32.90 0.81 -14.31
C PHE A 39 -34.32 0.64 -14.81
N THR A 40 -34.65 -0.58 -15.23
CA THR A 40 -36.03 -1.05 -15.43
C THR A 40 -36.34 -2.17 -14.44
N VAL A 41 -37.57 -2.22 -13.94
CA VAL A 41 -38.01 -3.24 -12.97
C VAL A 41 -38.94 -4.22 -13.68
N ASN A 42 -38.43 -5.42 -13.97
CA ASN A 42 -39.24 -6.51 -14.53
C ASN A 42 -39.33 -7.64 -13.50
N ASN A 43 -40.55 -8.08 -13.19
CA ASN A 43 -40.86 -9.09 -12.16
C ASN A 43 -40.13 -8.86 -10.82
N GLY A 44 -40.15 -7.61 -10.32
CA GLY A 44 -39.59 -7.25 -9.01
C GLY A 44 -38.06 -7.30 -8.91
N LYS A 45 -37.35 -7.43 -10.04
CA LYS A 45 -35.87 -7.34 -10.08
C LYS A 45 -35.45 -6.20 -11.01
N ALA A 46 -34.66 -5.27 -10.47
CA ALA A 46 -34.04 -4.22 -11.26
C ALA A 46 -33.02 -4.83 -12.24
N ARG A 47 -33.04 -4.36 -13.48
CA ARG A 47 -32.04 -4.66 -14.52
C ARG A 47 -31.63 -3.36 -15.22
N PHE A 48 -30.37 -3.30 -15.64
CA PHE A 48 -29.90 -2.24 -16.52
C PHE A 48 -30.64 -2.31 -17.86
N LYS A 49 -31.00 -1.15 -18.41
CA LYS A 49 -31.49 -1.04 -19.78
C LYS A 49 -30.29 -1.11 -20.73
N LEU A 50 -30.04 -2.30 -21.28
CA LEU A 50 -29.21 -2.44 -22.48
C LEU A 50 -30.08 -2.03 -23.67
N ASP A 51 -29.66 -1.01 -24.41
CA ASP A 51 -30.25 -0.69 -25.71
C ASP A 51 -29.67 -1.65 -26.75
N GLU A 52 -30.47 -2.62 -27.20
CA GLU A 52 -30.00 -3.69 -28.10
C GLU A 52 -29.75 -3.21 -29.55
N ASP A 53 -30.17 -1.97 -29.91
CA ASP A 53 -30.05 -1.38 -31.24
C ASP A 53 -28.85 -0.41 -31.39
N ALA A 54 -27.75 -0.65 -30.66
CA ALA A 54 -26.48 0.04 -30.90
C ALA A 54 -25.75 -0.55 -32.13
N PRO A 55 -25.41 0.22 -33.19
CA PRO A 55 -24.77 -0.32 -34.39
C PRO A 55 -23.42 -0.98 -34.11
N LEU A 56 -23.20 -2.18 -34.67
CA LEU A 56 -21.96 -2.95 -34.58
C LEU A 56 -20.78 -2.30 -35.35
N TYR A 57 -20.27 -1.17 -34.87
CA TYR A 57 -19.19 -0.42 -35.51
C TYR A 57 -17.81 -1.05 -35.26
N CYS A 58 -17.64 -2.31 -35.69
CA CYS A 58 -16.42 -3.07 -35.43
C CYS A 58 -16.11 -4.09 -36.54
N LYS A 59 -15.99 -3.61 -37.80
CA LYS A 59 -15.23 -4.21 -38.94
C LYS A 59 -15.46 -3.41 -40.25
N THR A 60 -14.66 -2.35 -40.49
CA THR A 60 -14.10 -1.85 -41.78
C THR A 60 -13.83 -0.34 -41.73
N ALA A 61 -12.67 0.07 -41.20
CA ALA A 61 -12.17 1.46 -41.26
C ALA A 61 -10.65 1.52 -41.05
N VAL A 62 -9.87 0.86 -41.94
CA VAL A 62 -8.40 1.00 -41.99
C VAL A 62 -7.95 1.14 -43.45
N LYS A 63 -8.36 2.26 -44.06
CA LYS A 63 -7.86 2.82 -45.33
C LYS A 63 -8.54 4.16 -45.53
N ASP A 64 -7.74 5.22 -45.62
CA ASP A 64 -8.11 6.62 -45.43
C ASP A 64 -8.74 6.88 -44.04
N VAL A 65 -8.56 8.02 -43.38
CA VAL A 65 -8.35 9.39 -43.90
C VAL A 65 -7.18 10.08 -43.20
N CYS A 66 -6.31 10.75 -43.96
CA CYS A 66 -5.51 11.87 -43.45
C CYS A 66 -6.29 13.18 -43.66
N ALA A 67 -6.95 13.65 -42.61
CA ALA A 67 -7.53 14.98 -42.53
C ALA A 67 -7.31 15.50 -41.11
N VAL A 68 -6.98 16.78 -40.99
CA VAL A 68 -6.79 17.47 -39.71
C VAL A 68 -8.11 18.12 -39.32
N ASP A 69 -8.52 17.94 -38.08
CA ASP A 69 -9.31 18.92 -37.32
C ASP A 69 -8.78 18.93 -35.88
N GLU A 70 -8.52 20.12 -35.34
CA GLU A 70 -7.92 20.33 -34.02
C GLU A 70 -8.98 20.76 -32.99
N ASP A 71 -9.54 19.83 -32.20
CA ASP A 71 -9.98 20.02 -30.80
C ASP A 71 -10.80 18.80 -30.26
N ASP A 72 -10.13 17.79 -29.68
CA ASP A 72 -10.61 17.11 -28.43
C ASP A 72 -9.58 16.14 -27.77
N THR A 73 -8.28 16.28 -28.03
CA THR A 73 -7.25 15.35 -27.52
C THR A 73 -6.90 15.62 -26.04
N SER A 74 -7.84 15.35 -25.14
CA SER A 74 -7.66 15.50 -23.67
C SER A 74 -8.26 14.37 -22.82
N LEU A 75 -8.84 13.32 -23.43
CA LEU A 75 -9.25 12.11 -22.72
C LEU A 75 -8.12 11.07 -22.73
N SER A 76 -7.32 11.05 -21.66
CA SER A 76 -6.29 10.03 -21.42
C SER A 76 -6.92 8.69 -20.99
N PHE A 77 -7.45 7.95 -21.96
CA PHE A 77 -7.93 6.59 -21.79
C PHE A 77 -6.75 5.60 -21.81
N VAL A 78 -6.54 4.89 -20.71
CA VAL A 78 -5.55 3.80 -20.63
C VAL A 78 -6.04 2.60 -21.44
N VAL A 79 -5.60 2.52 -22.69
CA VAL A 79 -5.77 1.33 -23.52
C VAL A 79 -4.93 0.20 -22.92
N LEU A 80 -5.56 -0.73 -22.20
CA LEU A 80 -4.95 -2.03 -21.91
C LEU A 80 -4.76 -2.76 -23.25
N GLY A 81 -3.50 -2.95 -23.64
CA GLY A 81 -3.16 -3.71 -24.85
C GLY A 81 -3.72 -5.13 -24.77
N LYS A 82 -4.11 -5.71 -25.93
CA LYS A 82 -4.75 -7.02 -26.02
C LYS A 82 -4.01 -8.08 -25.21
N ASP A 83 -2.69 -8.15 -25.38
CA ASP A 83 -1.79 -9.08 -24.70
C ASP A 83 -1.94 -9.05 -23.16
N SER A 84 -2.24 -7.88 -22.57
CA SER A 84 -2.48 -7.73 -21.13
C SER A 84 -3.87 -8.26 -20.73
N LEU A 85 -4.90 -7.95 -21.52
CA LEU A 85 -6.26 -8.46 -21.30
C LEU A 85 -6.32 -9.98 -21.47
N ASP A 86 -5.69 -10.49 -22.52
CA ASP A 86 -5.60 -11.92 -22.86
C ASP A 86 -4.81 -12.69 -21.79
N THR A 87 -3.72 -12.12 -21.24
CA THR A 87 -2.98 -12.69 -20.11
C THR A 87 -3.86 -12.81 -18.86
N ILE A 88 -4.67 -11.80 -18.54
CA ILE A 88 -5.59 -11.83 -17.39
C ILE A 88 -6.69 -12.88 -17.59
N GLN A 89 -7.22 -13.00 -18.81
CA GLN A 89 -8.22 -14.03 -19.14
C GLN A 89 -7.63 -15.44 -19.09
N GLN A 90 -6.45 -15.67 -19.66
CA GLN A 90 -5.77 -16.98 -19.63
C GLN A 90 -5.44 -17.41 -18.20
N SER A 91 -4.92 -16.50 -17.36
CA SER A 91 -4.64 -16.76 -15.95
C SER A 91 -5.91 -17.15 -15.17
N SER A 92 -7.01 -16.43 -15.41
CA SER A 92 -8.32 -16.71 -14.81
C SER A 92 -8.89 -18.07 -15.25
N LEU A 93 -8.74 -18.41 -16.54
CA LEU A 93 -9.20 -19.68 -17.12
C LEU A 93 -8.39 -20.88 -16.61
N ALA A 94 -7.07 -20.76 -16.48
CA ALA A 94 -6.22 -21.81 -15.95
C ALA A 94 -6.64 -22.21 -14.51
N SER A 95 -6.84 -21.21 -13.64
CA SER A 95 -7.33 -21.42 -12.26
C SER A 95 -8.69 -22.12 -12.21
N TYR A 96 -9.59 -21.84 -13.18
CA TYR A 96 -10.89 -22.51 -13.26
C TYR A 96 -10.77 -23.99 -13.65
N VAL A 97 -9.91 -24.31 -14.63
CA VAL A 97 -9.66 -25.69 -15.08
C VAL A 97 -9.05 -26.53 -13.96
N ASP A 98 -8.07 -26.01 -13.22
CA ASP A 98 -7.45 -26.69 -12.08
C ASP A 98 -8.47 -27.03 -10.98
N ILE A 99 -9.37 -26.09 -10.66
CA ILE A 99 -10.46 -26.29 -9.70
C ILE A 99 -11.42 -27.38 -10.21
N GLN A 100 -11.85 -27.30 -11.47
CA GLN A 100 -12.76 -28.28 -12.07
C GLN A 100 -12.16 -29.69 -12.08
N GLN A 101 -10.90 -29.85 -12.50
CA GLN A 101 -10.20 -31.13 -12.52
C GLN A 101 -10.06 -31.71 -11.10
N LYS A 102 -9.76 -30.86 -10.10
CA LYS A 102 -9.67 -31.28 -8.71
C LYS A 102 -11.03 -31.73 -8.16
N CYS A 103 -12.11 -31.01 -8.43
CA CYS A 103 -13.47 -31.44 -8.07
C CYS A 103 -13.90 -32.75 -8.76
N MET A 104 -13.46 -33.02 -9.99
CA MET A 104 -13.75 -34.29 -10.67
C MET A 104 -12.88 -35.46 -10.20
N SER A 105 -11.76 -35.20 -9.51
CA SER A 105 -10.84 -36.24 -9.00
C SER A 105 -11.27 -36.92 -7.69
N ILE A 106 -12.36 -36.47 -7.07
CA ILE A 106 -12.83 -36.92 -5.75
C ILE A 106 -14.18 -37.63 -5.91
N ASP A 107 -14.24 -38.93 -5.59
CA ASP A 107 -15.53 -39.64 -5.50
C ASP A 107 -16.22 -39.34 -4.16
N TYR A 108 -16.98 -38.26 -4.17
CA TYR A 108 -17.82 -37.85 -3.04
C TYR A 108 -18.86 -38.92 -2.65
N ASN A 109 -19.30 -39.79 -3.57
CA ASN A 109 -20.31 -40.80 -3.26
C ASN A 109 -19.72 -41.92 -2.40
N SER A 110 -18.55 -42.43 -2.78
CA SER A 110 -17.81 -43.41 -1.97
C SER A 110 -17.41 -42.85 -0.60
N MET A 111 -17.03 -41.56 -0.54
CA MET A 111 -16.73 -40.90 0.74
C MET A 111 -17.97 -40.76 1.64
N ILE A 112 -19.09 -40.23 1.12
CA ILE A 112 -20.33 -40.04 1.90
C ILE A 112 -20.92 -41.38 2.34
N ALA A 113 -20.83 -42.43 1.51
CA ALA A 113 -21.27 -43.78 1.86
C ALA A 113 -20.41 -44.47 2.93
N SER A 114 -19.24 -43.91 3.28
CA SER A 114 -18.36 -44.42 4.34
C SER A 114 -18.58 -43.78 5.70
N TRP A 115 -19.34 -42.68 5.78
CA TRP A 115 -19.59 -41.94 7.01
C TRP A 115 -20.80 -42.49 7.79
N ASP A 116 -20.72 -42.47 9.12
CA ASP A 116 -21.89 -42.75 9.97
C ASP A 116 -22.83 -41.54 10.08
N SER A 117 -24.03 -41.75 10.65
CA SER A 117 -25.04 -40.68 10.79
C SER A 117 -24.57 -39.48 11.62
N ALA A 118 -23.76 -39.72 12.66
CA ALA A 118 -23.20 -38.67 13.51
C ALA A 118 -22.07 -37.91 12.77
N GLU A 119 -21.22 -38.60 12.01
CA GLU A 119 -20.21 -37.99 11.16
C GLU A 119 -20.84 -37.13 10.05
N VAL A 120 -21.89 -37.62 9.38
CA VAL A 120 -22.67 -36.84 8.40
C VAL A 120 -23.28 -35.59 9.05
N HIS A 121 -23.89 -35.72 10.24
CA HIS A 121 -24.44 -34.57 10.96
C HIS A 121 -23.35 -33.58 11.41
N GLN A 122 -22.18 -34.04 11.83
CA GLN A 122 -21.04 -33.19 12.16
C GLN A 122 -20.55 -32.44 10.92
N LYS A 123 -20.31 -33.13 9.79
CA LYS A 123 -19.83 -32.52 8.54
C LYS A 123 -20.83 -31.52 7.97
N LEU A 124 -22.13 -31.81 8.04
CA LEU A 124 -23.17 -30.85 7.69
C LEU A 124 -23.10 -29.59 8.56
N ASN A 125 -22.91 -29.73 9.87
CA ASN A 125 -22.82 -28.60 10.79
C ASN A 125 -21.53 -27.78 10.61
N GLU A 126 -20.40 -28.44 10.33
CA GLU A 126 -19.14 -27.79 9.91
C GLU A 126 -19.33 -26.95 8.63
N VAL A 127 -19.95 -27.52 7.59
CA VAL A 127 -20.23 -26.83 6.32
C VAL A 127 -21.23 -25.68 6.49
N LEU A 128 -22.22 -25.79 7.38
CA LEU A 128 -23.13 -24.69 7.72
C LEU A 128 -22.38 -23.57 8.49
N GLN A 129 -21.48 -23.92 9.40
CA GLN A 129 -20.63 -22.93 10.08
C GLN A 129 -19.65 -22.26 9.12
N GLU A 130 -19.11 -22.99 8.14
CA GLU A 130 -18.28 -22.41 7.08
C GLU A 130 -19.09 -21.48 6.18
N ASN A 131 -20.29 -21.87 5.74
CA ASN A 131 -21.19 -21.02 4.96
C ASN A 131 -21.54 -19.71 5.67
N THR A 132 -21.78 -19.74 6.99
CA THR A 132 -22.05 -18.50 7.76
C THR A 132 -20.82 -17.61 7.87
N LYS A 133 -19.61 -18.18 8.06
CA LYS A 133 -18.34 -17.43 8.00
C LYS A 133 -18.11 -16.80 6.62
N LEU A 134 -18.20 -17.59 5.54
CA LEU A 134 -18.04 -17.15 4.16
C LEU A 134 -19.04 -16.03 3.80
N LYS A 135 -20.30 -16.13 4.24
CA LYS A 135 -21.32 -15.09 4.04
C LYS A 135 -20.96 -13.77 4.71
N GLU A 136 -20.40 -13.80 5.92
CA GLU A 136 -19.94 -12.59 6.61
C GLU A 136 -18.65 -12.04 5.99
N THR A 137 -17.69 -12.89 5.60
CA THR A 137 -16.50 -12.48 4.84
C THR A 137 -16.86 -11.83 3.50
N LEU A 138 -17.85 -12.37 2.77
CA LEU A 138 -18.35 -11.79 1.53
C LEU A 138 -19.03 -10.44 1.75
N LYS A 139 -19.79 -10.30 2.84
CA LYS A 139 -20.40 -9.03 3.27
C LYS A 139 -19.34 -7.98 3.64
N GLN A 140 -18.29 -8.37 4.36
CA GLN A 140 -17.15 -7.49 4.68
C GLN A 140 -16.36 -7.10 3.42
N ASN A 141 -16.13 -8.05 2.51
CA ASN A 141 -15.50 -7.78 1.22
C ASN A 141 -16.32 -6.81 0.36
N ASN A 142 -17.66 -6.95 0.33
CA ASN A 142 -18.54 -6.02 -0.38
C ASN A 142 -18.49 -4.60 0.23
N ILE A 143 -18.46 -4.47 1.56
CA ILE A 143 -18.28 -3.18 2.25
C ILE A 143 -16.92 -2.56 1.91
N ALA A 144 -15.84 -3.34 1.96
CA ALA A 144 -14.50 -2.89 1.60
C ALA A 144 -14.40 -2.47 0.13
N MET A 145 -14.98 -3.26 -0.79
CA MET A 145 -15.05 -2.93 -2.22
C MET A 145 -15.84 -1.64 -2.46
N LYS A 146 -16.94 -1.41 -1.74
CA LYS A 146 -17.70 -0.16 -1.80
C LYS A 146 -16.91 1.03 -1.25
N GLN A 147 -16.12 0.85 -0.20
CA GLN A 147 -15.20 1.88 0.31
C GLN A 147 -14.12 2.22 -0.72
N GLN A 148 -13.47 1.22 -1.33
CA GLN A 148 -12.48 1.42 -2.40
C GLN A 148 -13.08 2.11 -3.63
N PHE A 149 -14.30 1.74 -4.03
CA PHE A 149 -15.02 2.39 -5.12
C PHE A 149 -15.31 3.87 -4.80
N ASN A 150 -15.78 4.17 -3.58
CA ASN A 150 -15.98 5.56 -3.16
C ASN A 150 -14.67 6.38 -3.20
N THR A 151 -13.55 5.81 -2.73
CA THR A 151 -12.22 6.46 -2.83
C THR A 151 -11.80 6.72 -4.28
N LEU A 152 -12.08 5.77 -5.18
CA LEU A 152 -11.81 5.94 -6.61
C LEU A 152 -12.67 7.06 -7.23
N VAL A 153 -13.94 7.19 -6.82
CA VAL A 153 -14.81 8.30 -7.24
C VAL A 153 -14.27 9.64 -6.72
N THR A 154 -13.85 9.76 -5.46
CA THR A 154 -13.28 11.03 -4.97
C THR A 154 -11.96 11.38 -5.67
N TRP A 155 -11.13 10.39 -6.01
CA TRP A 155 -9.94 10.59 -6.85
C TRP A 155 -10.29 11.06 -8.26
N GLN A 156 -11.34 10.51 -8.88
CA GLN A 156 -11.82 10.95 -10.19
C GLN A 156 -12.33 12.41 -10.13
N GLU A 157 -13.09 12.77 -9.10
CA GLU A 157 -13.57 14.14 -8.87
C GLU A 157 -12.41 15.13 -8.68
N ASP A 158 -11.37 14.76 -7.91
CA ASP A 158 -10.18 15.60 -7.71
C ASP A 158 -9.34 15.74 -8.98
N ILE A 159 -9.18 14.67 -9.77
CA ILE A 159 -8.52 14.73 -11.08
C ILE A 159 -9.30 15.67 -12.01
N MET A 160 -10.63 15.55 -12.09
CA MET A 160 -11.47 16.46 -12.88
C MET A 160 -11.36 17.92 -12.40
N ARG A 161 -11.33 18.14 -11.09
CA ARG A 161 -11.13 19.47 -10.45
C ARG A 161 -9.78 20.09 -10.84
N ILE A 162 -8.71 19.30 -10.84
CA ILE A 162 -7.36 19.71 -11.25
C ILE A 162 -7.33 20.04 -12.75
N HIS A 163 -7.90 19.19 -13.61
CA HIS A 163 -8.01 19.48 -15.04
C HIS A 163 -8.79 20.77 -15.34
N GLN A 164 -9.90 21.03 -14.63
CA GLN A 164 -10.65 22.28 -14.75
C GLN A 164 -9.83 23.50 -14.28
N ASN A 165 -9.10 23.38 -13.17
CA ASN A 165 -8.20 24.43 -12.67
C ASN A 165 -7.09 24.75 -13.69
N HIS A 166 -6.45 23.72 -14.24
CA HIS A 166 -5.45 23.88 -15.29
C HIS A 166 -6.05 24.52 -16.56
N LYS A 167 -7.23 24.08 -17.01
CA LYS A 167 -7.93 24.68 -18.17
C LYS A 167 -8.23 26.17 -17.94
N LYS A 168 -8.63 26.57 -16.72
CA LYS A 168 -8.82 27.98 -16.33
C LYS A 168 -7.49 28.76 -16.38
N LYS A 169 -6.42 28.25 -15.76
CA LYS A 169 -5.10 28.89 -15.76
C LYS A 169 -4.50 29.03 -17.18
N PHE A 170 -4.76 28.08 -18.06
CA PHE A 170 -4.36 28.18 -19.47
C PHE A 170 -5.15 29.27 -20.21
N ALA A 171 -6.44 29.45 -19.91
CA ALA A 171 -7.23 30.56 -20.46
C ALA A 171 -6.72 31.92 -19.95
N GLU A 172 -6.53 32.07 -18.64
CA GLU A 172 -5.99 33.29 -18.01
C GLU A 172 -4.60 33.66 -18.57
N THR A 173 -3.70 32.67 -18.71
CA THR A 173 -2.39 32.88 -19.34
C THR A 173 -2.50 33.29 -20.81
N ARG A 174 -3.47 32.73 -21.56
CA ARG A 174 -3.71 33.05 -22.98
C ARG A 174 -4.26 34.47 -23.15
N GLU A 175 -5.14 34.90 -22.25
CA GLU A 175 -5.65 36.27 -22.17
C GLU A 175 -4.54 37.27 -21.83
N LEU A 176 -3.70 36.97 -20.83
CA LEU A 176 -2.53 37.80 -20.48
C LEU A 176 -1.53 37.91 -21.65
N ILE A 177 -1.24 36.82 -22.35
CA ILE A 177 -0.39 36.84 -23.56
C ILE A 177 -1.02 37.71 -24.66
N ASN A 178 -2.35 37.66 -24.83
CA ASN A 178 -3.04 38.49 -25.83
C ASN A 178 -3.06 39.97 -25.42
N TYR A 179 -3.21 40.28 -24.13
CA TYR A 179 -3.08 41.64 -23.59
C TYR A 179 -1.67 42.18 -23.84
N LEU A 180 -0.63 41.45 -23.43
CA LEU A 180 0.77 41.85 -23.63
C LEU A 180 1.15 41.98 -25.11
N LYS A 181 0.58 41.15 -26.00
CA LYS A 181 0.73 41.31 -27.45
C LYS A 181 0.10 42.62 -27.94
N LYS A 182 -1.13 42.95 -27.49
CA LYS A 182 -1.80 44.19 -27.86
C LYS A 182 -1.05 45.41 -27.34
N GLU A 183 -0.60 45.39 -26.10
CA GLU A 183 0.22 46.44 -25.50
C GLU A 183 1.55 46.60 -26.25
N ASN A 184 2.22 45.51 -26.64
CA ASN A 184 3.40 45.58 -27.51
C ASN A 184 3.08 46.17 -28.90
N THR A 185 1.94 45.89 -29.50
CA THR A 185 1.55 46.54 -30.77
C THR A 185 1.23 48.01 -30.59
N ASP A 186 0.55 48.40 -29.50
CA ASP A 186 0.21 49.80 -29.20
C ASP A 186 1.47 50.61 -28.85
N LEU A 187 2.42 50.05 -28.08
CA LEU A 187 3.73 50.65 -27.81
C LEU A 187 4.57 50.75 -29.09
N LYS A 188 4.59 49.72 -29.94
CA LYS A 188 5.30 49.76 -31.22
C LYS A 188 4.68 50.78 -32.19
N MET A 189 3.36 50.96 -32.16
CA MET A 189 2.66 52.03 -32.89
C MET A 189 3.05 53.41 -32.36
N ARG A 190 3.08 53.61 -31.03
CA ARG A 190 3.54 54.88 -30.41
C ARG A 190 4.98 55.21 -30.81
N LEU A 191 5.92 54.29 -30.62
CA LEU A 191 7.32 54.45 -31.00
C LEU A 191 7.48 54.73 -32.51
N SER A 192 6.66 54.09 -33.36
CA SER A 192 6.66 54.38 -34.81
C SER A 192 6.10 55.77 -35.12
N SER A 193 5.08 56.22 -34.38
CA SER A 193 4.52 57.57 -34.53
C SER A 193 5.46 58.66 -34.01
N GLU A 194 6.12 58.43 -32.87
CA GLU A 194 7.14 59.32 -32.30
C GLU A 194 8.35 59.42 -33.21
N LEU A 195 8.77 58.32 -33.85
CA LEU A 195 9.81 58.31 -34.88
C LEU A 195 9.39 59.12 -36.12
N THR A 196 8.11 59.07 -36.54
CA THR A 196 7.63 59.92 -37.63
C THR A 196 7.54 61.40 -37.25
N SER A 197 7.17 61.75 -36.02
CA SER A 197 7.16 63.16 -35.58
C SER A 197 8.57 63.71 -35.33
N HIS A 198 9.52 62.89 -34.88
CA HIS A 198 10.93 63.29 -34.78
C HIS A 198 11.63 63.36 -36.15
N SER A 199 11.07 62.77 -37.20
CA SER A 199 11.60 62.95 -38.57
C SER A 199 11.41 64.37 -39.13
N GLU A 200 10.55 65.21 -38.53
CA GLU A 200 10.44 66.65 -38.86
C GLU A 200 11.14 67.57 -37.84
N MET A 201 11.54 67.05 -36.68
CA MET A 201 12.28 67.79 -35.65
C MET A 201 13.55 67.03 -35.25
N GLY A 202 14.50 67.01 -36.19
CA GLY A 202 15.75 66.27 -36.05
C GLY A 202 16.70 66.89 -35.03
N TYR A 203 17.32 66.03 -34.22
CA TYR A 203 18.62 66.28 -33.61
C TYR A 203 19.39 64.97 -33.50
N GLU A 204 20.72 65.05 -33.50
CA GLU A 204 21.59 63.88 -33.40
C GLU A 204 21.52 63.25 -32.01
N PHE A 205 21.58 61.92 -31.92
CA PHE A 205 21.91 61.23 -30.68
C PHE A 205 23.13 60.32 -30.92
N LEU A 206 24.10 60.40 -30.01
CA LEU A 206 25.41 59.77 -30.19
C LEU A 206 25.41 58.29 -29.77
N ASP A 207 26.32 57.55 -30.40
CA ASP A 207 26.58 56.14 -30.10
C ASP A 207 27.07 55.95 -28.66
N ALA A 208 26.51 54.94 -27.98
CA ALA A 208 26.71 54.68 -26.56
C ALA A 208 27.22 53.24 -26.36
N SER A 209 28.51 53.03 -26.63
CA SER A 209 29.17 51.73 -26.47
C SER A 209 29.62 51.46 -25.02
N ASP A 210 29.53 50.19 -24.65
CA ASP A 210 29.83 49.55 -23.36
C ASP A 210 30.94 50.17 -22.48
N LYS A 211 30.66 50.18 -21.17
CA LYS A 211 31.57 49.53 -20.21
C LYS A 211 30.90 49.07 -18.91
N GLN A 212 31.32 47.89 -18.48
CA GLN A 212 30.95 47.23 -17.24
C GLN A 212 31.67 47.79 -16.00
N ASP A 213 31.05 47.53 -14.85
CA ASP A 213 31.66 47.12 -13.57
C ASP A 213 33.03 47.71 -13.17
N THR A 214 33.05 48.43 -12.05
CA THR A 214 33.47 47.80 -10.78
C THR A 214 33.14 48.68 -9.57
N ALA A 215 32.75 48.06 -8.45
CA ALA A 215 32.66 48.75 -7.18
C ALA A 215 34.05 48.93 -6.55
N ARG A 216 34.36 50.14 -6.08
CA ARG A 216 35.37 50.38 -5.05
C ARG A 216 34.89 51.45 -4.08
N GLU A 217 34.99 51.16 -2.79
CA GLU A 217 34.86 52.15 -1.74
C GLU A 217 36.08 53.06 -1.74
N GLU A 218 35.88 54.37 -1.84
CA GLU A 218 36.94 55.34 -1.55
C GLU A 218 36.35 56.47 -0.69
N ARG A 219 36.68 56.47 0.60
CA ARG A 219 36.19 57.47 1.56
C ARG A 219 37.06 58.72 1.48
N VAL A 220 36.49 59.83 1.04
CA VAL A 220 37.07 61.17 1.22
C VAL A 220 36.00 62.15 1.75
N SER A 221 36.46 63.07 2.60
CA SER A 221 35.77 64.18 3.27
C SER A 221 34.91 65.06 2.32
N ILE A 222 34.02 65.97 2.76
CA ILE A 222 34.25 67.13 3.65
C ILE A 222 32.95 67.49 4.44
N PRO A 223 33.01 68.14 5.63
CA PRO A 223 31.84 68.43 6.46
C PRO A 223 31.09 69.72 6.08
N GLU A 224 29.80 69.77 6.43
CA GLU A 224 29.02 71.02 6.46
C GLU A 224 29.43 71.89 7.66
N ASN A 225 30.03 73.06 7.41
CA ASN A 225 29.84 74.34 8.11
C ASN A 225 30.93 75.36 7.74
N GLN A 226 30.72 76.17 6.69
CA GLN A 226 31.35 77.49 6.47
C GLN A 226 30.85 78.12 5.16
N LEU A 227 29.60 78.61 5.13
CA LEU A 227 29.06 79.39 3.99
C LEU A 227 27.85 80.27 4.36
N SER A 228 27.94 80.99 5.49
CA SER A 228 26.88 81.93 5.94
C SER A 228 27.42 83.24 6.55
N GLU A 229 28.74 83.48 6.54
CA GLU A 229 29.38 84.54 7.33
C GLU A 229 30.36 85.43 6.52
N GLN A 230 30.31 85.33 5.19
CA GLN A 230 31.15 86.12 4.27
C GLN A 230 30.35 87.10 3.38
N VAL A 231 29.01 87.10 3.46
CA VAL A 231 28.14 87.98 2.64
C VAL A 231 27.66 89.22 3.41
N CYS A 232 27.72 89.20 4.75
CA CYS A 232 27.22 90.30 5.58
C CYS A 232 28.21 91.46 5.79
N CYS A 233 29.48 91.31 5.39
CA CYS A 233 30.54 92.28 5.73
C CYS A 233 30.84 93.33 4.65
N GLU A 234 30.37 93.16 3.41
CA GLU A 234 30.63 94.11 2.32
C GLU A 234 29.58 95.23 2.20
N LEU A 235 28.38 95.05 2.77
CA LEU A 235 27.28 96.02 2.69
C LEU A 235 27.43 97.22 3.65
N ASP A 236 28.06 97.03 4.81
CA ASP A 236 28.24 98.11 5.81
C ASP A 236 29.32 99.14 5.42
N SER A 237 30.21 98.83 4.46
CA SER A 237 31.29 99.74 4.04
C SER A 237 30.84 100.84 3.06
N ILE A 238 29.70 100.69 2.38
CA ILE A 238 29.25 101.62 1.33
C ILE A 238 28.29 102.69 1.87
N LEU A 239 27.68 102.46 3.04
CA LEU A 239 26.65 103.35 3.60
C LEU A 239 27.16 104.47 4.53
N ASN A 240 28.47 104.56 4.78
CA ASN A 240 29.03 105.48 5.79
C ASN A 240 30.09 106.49 5.27
N GLU A 241 30.31 106.59 3.94
CA GLU A 241 31.32 107.50 3.35
C GLU A 241 30.72 108.76 2.68
N ASN A 242 29.43 109.05 2.89
CA ASN A 242 28.73 110.21 2.31
C ASN A 242 28.23 111.26 3.33
N THR A 243 28.70 111.20 4.58
CA THR A 243 28.23 112.09 5.66
C THR A 243 29.14 113.30 5.93
N ASP A 244 30.20 113.49 5.14
CA ASP A 244 31.22 114.54 5.38
C ASP A 244 31.66 115.29 4.09
N LYS A 245 30.70 116.00 3.46
CA LYS A 245 30.94 117.19 2.61
C LYS A 245 29.66 118.01 2.41
N VAL A 246 29.82 119.34 2.44
CA VAL A 246 28.85 120.44 2.21
C VAL A 246 28.38 121.18 3.47
N LYS A 247 29.28 122.04 3.94
CA LYS A 247 29.07 123.28 4.72
C LYS A 247 30.30 124.16 4.43
N ILE A 248 30.15 125.50 4.49
CA ILE A 248 31.10 126.53 3.98
C ILE A 248 30.96 126.71 2.44
N LEU A 249 30.68 127.89 1.86
CA LEU A 249 30.32 129.22 2.41
C LEU A 249 29.55 130.09 1.38
N LYS A 250 28.64 130.95 1.90
CA LYS A 250 28.30 132.35 1.53
C LYS A 250 27.96 132.82 0.08
N GLU A 251 26.88 133.60 0.03
CA GLU A 251 26.70 134.95 -0.55
C GLU A 251 26.98 135.23 -2.05
N GLY A 252 25.98 135.82 -2.71
CA GLY A 252 26.07 136.39 -4.06
C GLY A 252 24.70 136.54 -4.72
N GLU A 253 24.12 137.75 -4.73
CA GLU A 253 22.80 138.01 -5.31
C GLU A 253 22.86 138.45 -6.80
N THR A 254 21.68 138.39 -7.44
CA THR A 254 21.22 139.12 -8.64
C THR A 254 21.46 138.56 -10.05
N SER A 255 20.39 138.70 -10.85
CA SER A 255 20.38 138.95 -12.31
C SER A 255 20.64 137.81 -13.30
N GLU A 256 19.87 136.71 -13.24
CA GLU A 256 19.34 136.07 -14.46
C GLU A 256 18.07 135.25 -14.16
N SER A 257 16.96 135.95 -13.89
CA SER A 257 15.67 135.37 -13.53
C SER A 257 14.56 135.87 -14.45
N ILE A 258 14.02 134.95 -15.27
CA ILE A 258 12.68 134.93 -15.90
C ILE A 258 12.57 133.74 -16.87
N GLU A 259 13.64 133.39 -17.57
CA GLU A 259 13.64 132.30 -18.56
C GLU A 259 13.68 130.91 -17.88
N LYS A 260 14.61 130.71 -16.94
CA LYS A 260 14.69 129.51 -16.09
C LYS A 260 13.42 129.22 -15.27
N THR A 261 12.61 130.22 -14.94
CA THR A 261 11.35 129.99 -14.21
C THR A 261 10.30 129.28 -15.06
N VAL A 262 10.24 129.54 -16.38
CA VAL A 262 9.27 128.85 -17.27
C VAL A 262 9.72 127.41 -17.55
N GLU A 263 11.03 127.19 -17.70
CA GLU A 263 11.58 125.84 -17.80
C GLU A 263 11.36 125.06 -16.50
N SER A 264 11.65 125.65 -15.34
CA SER A 264 11.44 125.01 -14.03
C SER A 264 9.97 124.74 -13.71
N GLU A 265 9.02 125.63 -14.06
CA GLU A 265 7.59 125.35 -13.89
C GLU A 265 7.11 124.20 -14.78
N LYS A 266 7.63 124.10 -16.00
CA LYS A 266 7.31 123.02 -16.94
C LYS A 266 7.92 121.68 -16.49
N GLU A 267 9.19 121.69 -16.10
CA GLU A 267 9.90 120.57 -15.51
C GLU A 267 9.23 120.08 -14.22
N ASN A 268 8.73 120.98 -13.37
CA ASN A 268 7.95 120.65 -12.17
C ASN A 268 6.57 120.05 -12.52
N ALA A 269 5.92 120.51 -13.59
CA ALA A 269 4.66 119.92 -14.09
C ALA A 269 4.86 118.53 -14.74
N ASP A 270 6.00 118.30 -15.39
CA ASP A 270 6.37 117.02 -15.98
C ASP A 270 6.83 116.02 -14.90
N ASN A 271 7.65 116.45 -13.93
CA ASN A 271 7.97 115.68 -12.73
C ASN A 271 6.70 115.30 -11.94
N LYS A 272 5.72 116.20 -11.82
CA LYS A 272 4.45 115.91 -11.16
C LYS A 272 3.60 114.87 -11.91
N ARG A 273 3.72 114.77 -13.24
CA ARG A 273 3.13 113.65 -14.01
C ARG A 273 3.91 112.36 -13.76
N PHE A 274 5.24 112.42 -13.83
CA PHE A 274 6.12 111.28 -13.58
C PHE A 274 5.85 110.62 -12.22
N PHE A 275 5.76 111.42 -11.13
CA PHE A 275 5.42 110.91 -9.79
C PHE A 275 4.02 110.29 -9.70
N GLU A 276 3.03 110.78 -10.45
CA GLU A 276 1.68 110.19 -10.43
C GLU A 276 1.62 108.90 -11.30
N GLU A 277 2.38 108.83 -12.39
CA GLU A 277 2.56 107.61 -13.19
C GLU A 277 3.35 106.53 -12.43
N GLU A 278 4.44 106.90 -11.74
CA GLU A 278 5.21 106.03 -10.83
C GLU A 278 4.34 105.49 -9.70
N LYS A 279 3.53 106.35 -9.06
CA LYS A 279 2.55 105.98 -8.04
C LYS A 279 1.47 105.03 -8.57
N ILE A 280 1.05 105.17 -9.83
CA ILE A 280 0.14 104.22 -10.49
C ILE A 280 0.85 102.88 -10.80
N ALA A 281 2.14 102.91 -11.15
CA ALA A 281 2.94 101.70 -11.33
C ALA A 281 3.12 100.93 -10.02
N LEU A 282 3.54 101.61 -8.94
CA LEU A 282 3.67 101.06 -7.59
C LEU A 282 2.34 100.52 -7.03
N GLN A 283 1.21 101.17 -7.33
CA GLN A 283 -0.13 100.66 -6.99
C GLN A 283 -0.40 99.32 -7.68
N LYS A 284 -0.12 99.19 -8.99
CA LYS A 284 -0.29 97.94 -9.75
C LYS A 284 0.68 96.86 -9.30
N GLU A 285 1.93 97.20 -9.01
CA GLU A 285 2.92 96.26 -8.48
C GLU A 285 2.46 95.70 -7.12
N ARG A 286 1.95 96.54 -6.23
CA ARG A 286 1.36 96.10 -4.95
C ARG A 286 0.11 95.23 -5.15
N GLU A 287 -0.70 95.50 -6.17
CA GLU A 287 -1.86 94.66 -6.52
C GLU A 287 -1.39 93.28 -7.03
N ASN A 288 -0.45 93.22 -7.96
CA ASN A 288 0.16 91.99 -8.46
C ASN A 288 0.78 91.15 -7.33
N LEU A 289 1.57 91.76 -6.44
CA LEU A 289 2.19 91.09 -5.29
C LEU A 289 1.16 90.52 -4.31
N GLU A 290 0.03 91.20 -4.13
CA GLU A 290 -1.08 90.72 -3.29
C GLU A 290 -1.91 89.62 -3.98
N GLU A 291 -1.88 89.51 -5.31
CA GLU A 291 -2.41 88.34 -6.04
C GLU A 291 -1.45 87.15 -6.01
N GLU A 292 -0.16 87.36 -6.25
CA GLU A 292 0.89 86.33 -6.13
C GLU A 292 0.90 85.72 -4.73
N LYS A 293 0.85 86.56 -3.69
CA LYS A 293 0.75 86.13 -2.28
C LYS A 293 -0.48 85.26 -2.00
N LYS A 294 -1.64 85.54 -2.60
CA LYS A 294 -2.84 84.69 -2.50
C LYS A 294 -2.65 83.36 -3.23
N MET A 295 -2.00 83.40 -4.39
CA MET A 295 -1.67 82.20 -5.17
C MET A 295 -0.72 81.29 -4.39
N LEU A 296 0.36 81.83 -3.82
CA LEU A 296 1.28 81.12 -2.93
C LEU A 296 0.58 80.56 -1.68
N ASP A 297 -0.29 81.34 -1.02
CA ASP A 297 -1.04 80.88 0.16
C ASP A 297 -2.14 79.83 -0.20
N SER A 298 -2.53 79.72 -1.48
CA SER A 298 -3.35 78.61 -1.98
C SER A 298 -2.51 77.36 -2.24
N GLN A 299 -1.35 77.48 -2.92
CA GLN A 299 -0.42 76.38 -3.16
C GLN A 299 0.07 75.75 -1.85
N LYS A 300 0.39 76.58 -0.85
CA LYS A 300 0.76 76.16 0.50
C LYS A 300 -0.30 75.25 1.14
N LYS A 301 -1.59 75.58 1.00
CA LYS A 301 -2.69 74.78 1.56
C LYS A 301 -2.86 73.45 0.82
N THR A 302 -2.65 73.44 -0.49
CA THR A 302 -2.61 72.20 -1.28
C THR A 302 -1.47 71.29 -0.82
N LEU A 303 -0.25 71.82 -0.70
CA LEU A 303 0.92 71.07 -0.21
C LEU A 303 0.73 70.57 1.23
N GLU A 304 0.10 71.36 2.11
CA GLU A 304 -0.20 70.94 3.48
C GLU A 304 -1.27 69.84 3.54
N LEU A 305 -2.19 69.79 2.58
CA LEU A 305 -3.15 68.69 2.42
C LEU A 305 -2.46 67.43 1.85
N GLU A 306 -1.65 67.58 0.82
CA GLU A 306 -0.86 66.49 0.21
C GLU A 306 0.08 65.85 1.23
N TYR A 307 0.77 66.63 2.07
CA TYR A 307 1.61 66.12 3.15
C TYR A 307 0.82 65.28 4.16
N LYS A 308 -0.37 65.73 4.56
CA LYS A 308 -1.26 64.97 5.48
C LYS A 308 -1.76 63.68 4.84
N ASN A 309 -2.16 63.74 3.58
CA ASN A 309 -2.57 62.56 2.82
C ASN A 309 -1.41 61.55 2.70
N LEU A 310 -0.21 61.99 2.34
CA LEU A 310 0.98 61.16 2.23
C LEU A 310 1.36 60.51 3.57
N ASN A 311 1.24 61.25 4.68
CA ASN A 311 1.47 60.68 6.01
C ASN A 311 0.42 59.62 6.38
N SER A 312 -0.87 59.85 6.10
CA SER A 312 -1.91 58.82 6.32
C SER A 312 -1.71 57.56 5.45
N ALA A 313 -1.25 57.72 4.19
CA ALA A 313 -0.92 56.60 3.33
C ALA A 313 0.28 55.80 3.85
N LYS A 314 1.30 56.49 4.39
CA LYS A 314 2.45 55.86 5.05
C LYS A 314 2.04 55.08 6.31
N GLU A 315 1.12 55.62 7.11
CA GLU A 315 0.59 54.94 8.30
C GLU A 315 -0.21 53.68 7.92
N LEU A 316 -1.05 53.75 6.88
CA LEU A 316 -1.77 52.60 6.32
C LEU A 316 -0.81 51.51 5.80
N LEU A 317 0.21 51.87 5.01
CA LEU A 317 1.22 50.93 4.52
C LEU A 317 2.03 50.29 5.66
N GLN A 318 2.26 51.02 6.76
CA GLN A 318 2.93 50.48 7.95
C GLN A 318 2.02 49.49 8.69
N GLN A 319 0.70 49.73 8.74
CA GLN A 319 -0.27 48.79 9.31
C GLN A 319 -0.45 47.54 8.44
N GLU A 320 -0.53 47.70 7.12
CA GLU A 320 -0.60 46.60 6.15
C GLU A 320 0.64 45.70 6.25
N LYS A 321 1.84 46.29 6.35
CA LYS A 321 3.09 45.55 6.58
C LYS A 321 3.06 44.71 7.87
N ILE A 322 2.48 45.22 8.95
CA ILE A 322 2.32 44.46 10.20
C ILE A 322 1.35 43.30 10.00
N SER A 323 0.19 43.55 9.38
CA SER A 323 -0.81 42.52 9.10
C SER A 323 -0.27 41.39 8.21
N LEU A 324 0.51 41.72 7.17
CA LEU A 324 1.15 40.74 6.29
C LEU A 324 2.24 39.93 7.03
N GLN A 325 2.97 40.55 7.96
CA GLN A 325 3.96 39.85 8.77
C GLN A 325 3.30 38.93 9.82
N GLU A 326 2.17 39.32 10.39
CA GLU A 326 1.34 38.45 11.25
C GLU A 326 0.80 37.26 10.45
N GLU A 327 0.23 37.49 9.26
CA GLU A 327 -0.25 36.43 8.35
C GLU A 327 0.89 35.46 7.98
N GLN A 328 2.06 35.97 7.61
CA GLN A 328 3.24 35.15 7.32
C GLN A 328 3.61 34.25 8.50
N THR A 329 3.69 34.79 9.73
CA THR A 329 4.02 33.98 10.91
C THR A 329 2.95 32.95 11.27
N SER A 330 1.69 33.22 10.94
CA SER A 330 0.57 32.27 11.11
C SER A 330 0.68 31.12 10.10
N LEU A 331 0.98 31.43 8.83
CA LEU A 331 1.18 30.45 7.78
C LEU A 331 2.40 29.55 8.04
N ASP A 332 3.51 30.11 8.52
CA ASP A 332 4.70 29.36 8.93
C ASP A 332 4.39 28.40 10.10
N GLN A 333 3.60 28.84 11.09
CA GLN A 333 3.15 27.98 12.19
C GLN A 333 2.23 26.85 11.69
N GLN A 334 1.28 27.15 10.80
CA GLN A 334 0.41 26.14 10.21
C GLN A 334 1.19 25.11 9.39
N SER A 335 2.19 25.55 8.62
CA SER A 335 3.10 24.70 7.85
C SER A 335 3.88 23.74 8.75
N GLN A 336 4.50 24.25 9.82
CA GLN A 336 5.22 23.44 10.82
C GLN A 336 4.31 22.42 11.50
N LEU A 337 3.10 22.81 11.90
CA LEU A 337 2.12 21.89 12.50
C LEU A 337 1.71 20.76 11.53
N TYR A 338 1.53 21.08 10.25
CA TYR A 338 1.23 20.10 9.21
C TYR A 338 2.39 19.13 8.97
N GLU A 339 3.63 19.63 8.89
CA GLU A 339 4.83 18.78 8.76
C GLU A 339 4.99 17.85 9.96
N ILE A 340 4.86 18.37 11.19
CA ILE A 340 4.94 17.59 12.43
C ILE A 340 3.85 16.51 12.47
N TYR A 341 2.61 16.85 12.12
CA TYR A 341 1.50 15.89 12.08
C TYR A 341 1.73 14.80 11.03
N TYR A 342 2.14 15.16 9.82
CA TYR A 342 2.41 14.23 8.73
C TYR A 342 3.56 13.28 9.08
N LYS A 343 4.68 13.82 9.58
CA LYS A 343 5.85 13.07 10.05
C LYS A 343 5.51 12.10 11.18
N LYS A 344 4.70 12.53 12.16
CA LYS A 344 4.21 11.66 13.24
C LYS A 344 3.27 10.57 12.73
N SER A 345 2.43 10.88 11.75
CA SER A 345 1.51 9.91 11.13
C SER A 345 2.29 8.81 10.40
N LEU A 346 3.25 9.20 9.54
CA LEU A 346 4.15 8.30 8.82
C LEU A 346 4.96 7.40 9.77
N GLU A 347 5.56 7.96 10.82
CA GLU A 347 6.35 7.17 11.78
C GLU A 347 5.45 6.16 12.52
N SER A 348 4.22 6.53 12.87
CA SER A 348 3.24 5.60 13.46
C SER A 348 2.76 4.50 12.50
N GLU A 349 2.84 4.73 11.19
CA GLU A 349 2.47 3.74 10.17
C GLU A 349 3.63 2.78 9.90
N LYS A 350 4.84 3.33 9.77
CA LYS A 350 6.12 2.60 9.74
C LYS A 350 6.27 1.69 10.97
N GLU A 351 5.94 2.17 12.17
CA GLU A 351 5.92 1.35 13.39
C GLU A 351 4.95 0.16 13.27
N LYS A 352 3.70 0.39 12.85
CA LYS A 352 2.70 -0.68 12.62
C LYS A 352 3.18 -1.70 11.57
N PHE A 353 3.84 -1.25 10.51
CA PHE A 353 4.44 -2.16 9.51
C PHE A 353 5.61 -2.95 10.09
N GLN A 354 6.47 -2.33 10.90
CA GLN A 354 7.56 -3.00 11.60
C GLN A 354 7.04 -4.06 12.58
N THR A 355 5.96 -3.78 13.32
CA THR A 355 5.31 -4.77 14.19
C THR A 355 4.79 -5.97 13.39
N LYS A 356 4.07 -5.73 12.28
CA LYS A 356 3.56 -6.80 11.39
C LYS A 356 4.70 -7.64 10.78
N TYR A 357 5.78 -7.00 10.35
CA TYR A 357 6.96 -7.67 9.81
C TYR A 357 7.64 -8.56 10.86
N ASN A 358 7.83 -8.04 12.08
CA ASN A 358 8.38 -8.81 13.20
C ASN A 358 7.49 -9.99 13.60
N GLN A 359 6.16 -9.82 13.60
CA GLN A 359 5.19 -10.89 13.83
C GLN A 359 5.30 -11.99 12.77
N LEU A 360 5.32 -11.61 11.49
CA LEU A 360 5.43 -12.57 10.39
C LEU A 360 6.74 -13.38 10.44
N ILE A 361 7.85 -12.75 10.84
CA ILE A 361 9.12 -13.45 11.10
C ILE A 361 8.96 -14.47 12.23
N ALA A 362 8.30 -14.13 13.33
CA ALA A 362 8.08 -15.05 14.44
C ALA A 362 7.20 -16.24 14.04
N GLU A 363 6.12 -16.00 13.28
CA GLU A 363 5.24 -17.05 12.75
C GLU A 363 5.98 -17.99 11.78
N ILE A 364 6.80 -17.44 10.87
CA ILE A 364 7.67 -18.20 9.98
C ILE A 364 8.68 -19.03 10.78
N GLY A 365 9.26 -18.48 11.85
CA GLY A 365 10.18 -19.18 12.75
C GLY A 365 9.54 -20.41 13.42
N VAL A 366 8.35 -20.24 14.01
CA VAL A 366 7.59 -21.35 14.63
C VAL A 366 7.20 -22.41 13.60
N MET A 367 6.77 -21.99 12.41
CA MET A 367 6.42 -22.93 11.32
C MET A 367 7.65 -23.69 10.81
N HIS A 368 8.80 -23.03 10.69
CA HIS A 368 10.07 -23.66 10.31
C HIS A 368 10.52 -24.69 11.35
N GLU A 369 10.46 -24.37 12.65
CA GLU A 369 10.78 -25.31 13.73
C GLU A 369 9.83 -26.51 13.74
N SER A 370 8.52 -26.28 13.54
CA SER A 370 7.50 -27.33 13.41
C SER A 370 7.77 -28.27 12.22
N VAL A 371 8.16 -27.73 11.06
CA VAL A 371 8.58 -28.50 9.88
C VAL A 371 9.86 -29.30 10.16
N GLN A 372 10.85 -28.71 10.86
CA GLN A 372 12.07 -29.44 11.25
C GLN A 372 11.76 -30.61 12.21
N LYS A 373 10.92 -30.41 13.22
CA LYS A 373 10.46 -31.47 14.16
C LYS A 373 9.76 -32.61 13.41
N LYS A 374 8.83 -32.28 12.51
CA LYS A 374 8.15 -33.28 11.65
C LYS A 374 9.14 -34.02 10.73
N LYS A 375 10.11 -33.32 10.14
CA LYS A 375 11.16 -33.92 9.29
C LYS A 375 12.10 -34.84 10.06
N ALA A 376 12.35 -34.58 11.34
CA ALA A 376 13.09 -35.48 12.22
C ALA A 376 12.28 -36.74 12.56
N CYS A 377 11.00 -36.59 12.94
CA CYS A 377 10.10 -37.71 13.22
C CYS A 377 9.93 -38.65 12.01
N ILE A 378 9.73 -38.08 10.80
CA ILE A 378 9.65 -38.87 9.56
C ILE A 378 10.92 -39.70 9.31
N LYS A 379 12.10 -39.14 9.60
CA LYS A 379 13.38 -39.88 9.46
C LYS A 379 13.50 -41.05 10.42
N GLU A 380 12.93 -40.95 11.62
CA GLU A 380 12.98 -42.03 12.61
C GLU A 380 12.01 -43.17 12.23
N LEU A 381 10.77 -42.82 11.87
CA LEU A 381 9.78 -43.75 11.32
C LEU A 381 10.29 -44.46 10.04
N GLN A 382 11.10 -43.79 9.23
CA GLN A 382 11.77 -44.40 8.07
C GLN A 382 12.83 -45.44 8.45
N LYS A 383 13.54 -45.28 9.57
CA LYS A 383 14.47 -46.31 10.09
C LYS A 383 13.70 -47.49 10.68
N GLU A 384 12.68 -47.22 11.50
CA GLU A 384 11.83 -48.26 12.09
C GLU A 384 11.17 -49.11 11.00
N LEU A 385 10.63 -48.48 9.95
CA LEU A 385 10.06 -49.19 8.80
C LEU A 385 11.11 -50.02 8.04
N ALA A 386 12.34 -49.53 7.89
CA ALA A 386 13.42 -50.30 7.27
C ALA A 386 13.77 -51.55 8.09
N GLN A 387 13.91 -51.41 9.43
CA GLN A 387 14.14 -52.54 10.33
C GLN A 387 13.01 -53.57 10.25
N TYR A 388 11.74 -53.14 10.31
CA TYR A 388 10.59 -54.05 10.19
C TYR A 388 10.53 -54.78 8.83
N VAL A 389 11.05 -54.19 7.75
CA VAL A 389 11.17 -54.83 6.44
C VAL A 389 12.29 -55.88 6.44
N GLU A 390 13.45 -55.58 7.04
CA GLU A 390 14.55 -56.54 7.21
C GLU A 390 14.12 -57.73 8.08
N ASP A 391 13.50 -57.48 9.24
CA ASP A 391 12.96 -58.50 10.15
C ASP A 391 11.92 -59.38 9.45
N ASN A 392 11.01 -58.79 8.67
CA ASN A 392 10.04 -59.54 7.85
C ASN A 392 10.74 -60.41 6.80
N SER A 393 11.82 -59.92 6.18
CA SER A 393 12.56 -60.68 5.17
C SER A 393 13.26 -61.90 5.78
N LEU A 394 13.80 -61.76 7.00
CA LEU A 394 14.40 -62.84 7.77
C LEU A 394 13.34 -63.88 8.16
N LEU A 395 12.22 -63.46 8.77
CA LEU A 395 11.14 -64.35 9.18
C LEU A 395 10.51 -65.10 7.99
N ARG A 396 10.31 -64.43 6.84
CA ARG A 396 9.84 -65.09 5.60
C ARG A 396 10.84 -66.10 5.03
N THR A 397 12.13 -65.88 5.25
CA THR A 397 13.18 -66.82 4.85
C THR A 397 13.21 -68.03 5.78
N GLN A 398 13.12 -67.81 7.10
CA GLN A 398 13.01 -68.87 8.11
C GLN A 398 11.76 -69.75 7.89
N LEU A 399 10.60 -69.14 7.63
CA LEU A 399 9.37 -69.89 7.35
C LEU A 399 9.53 -70.79 6.12
N ARG A 400 10.12 -70.28 5.03
CA ARG A 400 10.38 -71.05 3.80
C ARG A 400 11.29 -72.26 4.05
N LEU A 401 12.34 -72.10 4.87
CA LEU A 401 13.23 -73.19 5.24
C LEU A 401 12.47 -74.27 6.02
N HIS A 402 11.68 -73.90 7.04
CA HIS A 402 10.87 -74.87 7.78
C HIS A 402 9.77 -75.53 6.95
N GLU A 403 9.17 -74.82 5.98
CA GLU A 403 8.24 -75.39 5.00
C GLU A 403 8.93 -76.42 4.09
N GLU A 404 10.16 -76.15 3.67
CA GLU A 404 10.97 -77.08 2.88
C GLU A 404 11.40 -78.31 3.71
N ASP A 405 11.97 -78.11 4.91
CA ASP A 405 12.37 -79.17 5.83
C ASP A 405 11.18 -80.12 6.13
N PHE A 406 10.01 -79.55 6.48
CA PHE A 406 8.80 -80.33 6.74
C PHE A 406 8.28 -81.05 5.48
N GLY A 407 8.49 -80.44 4.30
CA GLY A 407 8.20 -81.05 3.01
C GLY A 407 9.14 -82.20 2.64
N GLN A 408 10.42 -82.13 3.04
CA GLN A 408 11.39 -83.20 2.86
C GLN A 408 11.13 -84.36 3.84
N GLU A 409 10.95 -84.07 5.13
CA GLU A 409 10.61 -85.05 6.17
C GLU A 409 9.31 -85.80 5.85
N ARG A 410 8.28 -85.10 5.34
CA ARG A 410 7.03 -85.75 4.91
C ARG A 410 7.26 -86.78 3.79
N LYS A 411 8.09 -86.45 2.79
CA LYS A 411 8.43 -87.36 1.68
C LYS A 411 9.23 -88.57 2.18
N LEU A 412 10.23 -88.35 3.03
CA LEU A 412 11.02 -89.41 3.63
C LEU A 412 10.15 -90.38 4.44
N ARG A 413 9.24 -89.84 5.25
CA ARG A 413 8.28 -90.60 6.06
C ARG A 413 7.26 -91.37 5.21
N GLU A 414 6.89 -90.86 4.04
CA GLU A 414 6.05 -91.56 3.07
C GLU A 414 6.79 -92.75 2.42
N ILE A 415 8.07 -92.56 2.03
CA ILE A 415 8.94 -93.64 1.52
C ILE A 415 9.11 -94.73 2.57
N LEU A 416 9.46 -94.38 3.81
CA LEU A 416 9.61 -95.32 4.92
C LEU A 416 8.30 -96.09 5.24
N LEU A 417 7.14 -95.46 5.02
CA LEU A 417 5.84 -96.14 5.15
C LEU A 417 5.61 -97.14 4.00
N GLN A 418 6.00 -96.81 2.77
CA GLN A 418 5.93 -97.73 1.62
C GLN A 418 6.87 -98.94 1.83
N GLU A 419 8.11 -98.70 2.24
CA GLU A 419 9.09 -99.75 2.56
C GLU A 419 8.61 -100.66 3.70
N LYS A 420 8.10 -100.07 4.79
CA LYS A 420 7.50 -100.82 5.91
C LYS A 420 6.35 -101.71 5.43
N ASN A 421 5.47 -101.20 4.57
CA ASN A 421 4.33 -101.95 4.06
C ASN A 421 4.78 -103.10 3.13
N ALA A 422 5.79 -102.88 2.30
CA ALA A 422 6.39 -103.92 1.46
C ALA A 422 7.03 -105.03 2.31
N LEU A 423 7.89 -104.67 3.27
CA LEU A 423 8.53 -105.62 4.18
C LEU A 423 7.51 -106.41 5.01
N ASN A 424 6.43 -105.77 5.47
CA ASN A 424 5.35 -106.44 6.19
C ASN A 424 4.57 -107.42 5.30
N ALA A 425 4.37 -107.09 4.01
CA ALA A 425 3.76 -108.00 3.04
C ALA A 425 4.66 -109.20 2.70
N ASP A 426 5.97 -109.02 2.62
CA ASP A 426 6.93 -110.12 2.39
C ASP A 426 7.08 -111.01 3.64
N LEU A 427 7.09 -110.42 4.83
CA LEU A 427 7.01 -111.16 6.10
C LEU A 427 5.73 -112.00 6.18
N GLN A 428 4.58 -111.44 5.79
CA GLN A 428 3.31 -112.18 5.76
C GLN A 428 3.36 -113.37 4.79
N LYS A 429 3.92 -113.21 3.58
CA LYS A 429 4.15 -114.32 2.64
C LYS A 429 5.04 -115.41 3.25
N GLN A 430 6.08 -115.02 3.99
CA GLN A 430 6.99 -115.95 4.65
C GLN A 430 6.31 -116.69 5.82
N ILE A 431 5.46 -116.01 6.60
CA ILE A 431 4.62 -116.64 7.64
C ILE A 431 3.70 -117.68 7.01
N GLU A 432 2.93 -117.32 5.98
CA GLU A 432 2.05 -118.27 5.28
C GLU A 432 2.80 -119.45 4.66
N PHE A 433 4.01 -119.22 4.13
CA PHE A 433 4.85 -120.29 3.58
C PHE A 433 5.34 -121.24 4.68
N ASN A 434 5.78 -120.69 5.82
CA ASN A 434 6.17 -121.48 6.99
C ASN A 434 4.97 -122.26 7.57
N GLU A 435 3.76 -121.69 7.60
CA GLU A 435 2.54 -122.40 7.99
C GLU A 435 2.24 -123.57 7.03
N LYS A 436 2.35 -123.35 5.71
CA LYS A 436 2.19 -124.39 4.68
C LYS A 436 3.24 -125.51 4.86
N LEU A 437 4.50 -125.16 5.14
CA LEU A 437 5.55 -126.14 5.47
C LEU A 437 5.25 -126.90 6.77
N GLN A 438 4.78 -126.24 7.83
CA GLN A 438 4.40 -126.92 9.08
C GLN A 438 3.20 -127.86 8.87
N GLN A 439 2.23 -127.50 8.02
CA GLN A 439 1.13 -128.39 7.64
C GLN A 439 1.65 -129.60 6.84
N GLN A 440 2.58 -129.39 5.90
CA GLN A 440 3.23 -130.48 5.17
C GLN A 440 4.02 -131.42 6.09
N ILE A 441 4.84 -130.88 7.01
CA ILE A 441 5.55 -131.67 8.02
C ILE A 441 4.56 -132.50 8.85
N LYS A 442 3.48 -131.89 9.37
CA LYS A 442 2.43 -132.61 10.12
C LYS A 442 1.78 -133.72 9.27
N SER A 443 1.60 -133.53 7.97
CA SER A 443 1.07 -134.55 7.05
C SER A 443 2.06 -135.66 6.68
N LEU A 444 3.37 -135.43 6.85
CA LEU A 444 4.41 -136.45 6.71
C LEU A 444 4.58 -137.22 8.03
N SER A 445 4.49 -136.54 9.17
CA SER A 445 4.48 -137.15 10.52
C SER A 445 3.33 -138.13 10.74
N THR A 446 2.23 -138.03 9.98
CA THR A 446 1.12 -139.00 10.03
C THR A 446 1.31 -140.24 9.15
N CYS A 447 2.44 -140.38 8.44
CA CYS A 447 2.78 -141.57 7.63
C CYS A 447 4.12 -142.22 8.02
N GLY A 448 4.62 -141.94 9.23
CA GLY A 448 5.76 -142.62 9.86
C GLY A 448 5.45 -142.97 11.32
N ARG A 449 6.12 -143.97 11.91
CA ARG A 449 5.88 -144.36 13.31
C ARG A 449 6.31 -143.24 14.27
N PRO A 450 5.61 -143.09 15.43
CA PRO A 450 6.01 -142.12 16.45
C PRO A 450 7.28 -142.58 17.17
N THR A 451 8.14 -141.62 17.47
CA THR A 451 9.21 -141.73 18.48
C THR A 451 9.25 -140.41 19.23
N ASP A 452 8.96 -140.43 20.53
CA ASP A 452 8.99 -139.24 21.37
C ASP A 452 10.42 -138.77 21.63
N ILE A 453 10.81 -137.63 21.07
CA ILE A 453 11.87 -136.78 21.65
C ILE A 453 11.36 -135.34 21.65
N ILE A 454 10.91 -134.89 22.83
CA ILE A 454 10.77 -133.47 23.14
C ILE A 454 12.16 -132.98 23.56
N GLU A 455 12.93 -132.41 22.64
CA GLU A 455 14.15 -131.69 22.99
C GLU A 455 13.99 -130.19 22.73
N GLN A 456 14.37 -129.41 23.75
CA GLN A 456 14.22 -127.97 23.78
C GLN A 456 15.36 -127.33 22.98
N LEU A 457 15.10 -127.00 21.72
CA LEU A 457 15.96 -126.08 20.95
C LEU A 457 15.76 -124.63 21.44
N GLN A 458 16.11 -124.40 22.70
CA GLN A 458 16.28 -123.08 23.29
C GLN A 458 17.67 -122.56 22.88
N PRO A 459 17.82 -121.29 22.45
CA PRO A 459 19.11 -120.75 22.03
C PRO A 459 20.16 -120.80 23.15
N PRO A 460 21.48 -120.84 22.83
CA PRO A 460 22.53 -120.86 23.83
C PRO A 460 22.42 -119.64 24.76
N LEU A 461 22.27 -119.89 26.06
CA LEU A 461 22.39 -118.85 27.07
C LEU A 461 23.85 -118.38 27.09
N LEU A 462 24.11 -117.20 26.54
CA LEU A 462 25.42 -116.54 26.60
C LEU A 462 25.73 -116.24 28.07
N SER A 463 26.57 -117.08 28.68
CA SER A 463 27.08 -116.90 30.04
C SER A 463 28.02 -115.70 30.08
N LEU A 464 27.52 -114.57 30.57
CA LEU A 464 28.26 -113.31 30.58
C LEU A 464 29.16 -113.26 31.83
N SER A 465 30.48 -113.15 31.65
CA SER A 465 31.44 -113.11 32.75
C SER A 465 31.88 -111.69 33.10
N CYS A 466 31.96 -111.37 34.39
CA CYS A 466 32.53 -110.11 34.87
C CYS A 466 34.05 -110.09 34.64
N PRO A 467 34.62 -109.08 33.94
CA PRO A 467 36.03 -109.09 33.58
C PRO A 467 36.99 -108.87 34.77
N ASN A 468 36.53 -108.32 35.90
CA ASN A 468 37.39 -108.07 37.08
C ASN A 468 37.53 -109.31 37.99
N CYS A 469 36.56 -110.25 37.97
CA CYS A 469 36.53 -111.40 38.89
C CYS A 469 36.18 -112.76 38.24
N ASN A 470 35.83 -112.79 36.94
CA ASN A 470 35.37 -113.95 36.18
C ASN A 470 34.10 -114.68 36.67
N CYS A 471 33.33 -114.12 37.60
CA CYS A 471 31.98 -114.62 37.93
C CYS A 471 31.05 -114.56 36.70
N THR A 472 30.33 -115.65 36.42
CA THR A 472 29.40 -115.79 35.28
C THR A 472 27.94 -115.58 35.69
N PHE A 473 27.21 -114.83 34.87
CA PHE A 473 25.82 -114.42 35.13
C PHE A 473 24.89 -114.84 33.97
N PRO A 474 23.63 -115.23 34.28
CA PRO A 474 22.67 -115.71 33.28
C PRO A 474 21.92 -114.58 32.54
N ASN A 475 22.09 -113.32 32.94
CA ASN A 475 21.57 -112.16 32.22
C ASN A 475 22.47 -110.92 32.41
N VAL A 476 22.30 -109.92 31.54
CA VAL A 476 23.07 -108.67 31.55
C VAL A 476 22.83 -107.85 32.81
N HIS A 477 21.61 -107.84 33.35
CA HIS A 477 21.27 -106.93 34.46
C HIS A 477 21.89 -107.36 35.81
N LEU A 478 22.02 -108.67 36.03
CA LEU A 478 22.78 -109.23 37.15
C LEU A 478 24.29 -108.98 36.98
N LEU A 479 24.80 -109.04 35.74
CA LEU A 479 26.17 -108.63 35.44
C LEU A 479 26.38 -107.14 35.73
N GLU A 480 25.53 -106.23 35.25
CA GLU A 480 25.62 -104.78 35.51
C GLU A 480 25.62 -104.47 37.01
N THR A 481 24.67 -105.07 37.75
CA THR A 481 24.59 -104.90 39.21
C THR A 481 25.91 -105.33 39.87
N HIS A 482 26.37 -106.54 39.54
CA HIS A 482 27.61 -107.06 40.08
C HIS A 482 28.86 -106.29 39.62
N VAL A 483 28.90 -105.76 38.39
CA VAL A 483 30.03 -104.96 37.90
C VAL A 483 30.10 -103.62 38.63
N ASN A 484 28.97 -102.99 38.95
CA ASN A 484 28.96 -101.79 39.80
C ASN A 484 29.50 -102.09 41.21
N ASP A 485 29.09 -103.19 41.84
CA ASP A 485 29.62 -103.62 43.14
C ASP A 485 31.11 -104.00 43.06
N CYS A 486 31.52 -104.70 42.00
CA CYS A 486 32.89 -105.20 41.78
C CYS A 486 33.87 -104.12 41.27
N LEU A 487 33.37 -102.94 40.89
CA LEU A 487 34.16 -101.71 40.67
C LEU A 487 34.14 -100.79 41.90
N SER A 488 33.38 -101.13 42.95
CA SER A 488 33.30 -100.38 44.21
C SER A 488 34.12 -101.03 45.34
N LEU A 489 35.01 -101.96 44.99
CA LEU A 489 35.79 -102.81 45.92
C LEU A 489 37.31 -102.87 45.61
N ASP A 490 37.78 -102.00 44.69
CA ASP A 490 39.20 -101.68 44.44
C ASP A 490 39.53 -100.28 45.02
#